data_AF-D8QR99-F1
#
_entry.id   AF-D8QR99-F1
#
_cell.length_a   1.000
_cell.length_b   1.000
_cell.length_c   1.000
_cell.angle_alpha   90.00
_cell.angle_beta   90.00
_cell.angle_gamma   90.00
#
_symmetry.space_group_name_H-M   'P 1'
#
loop_
_entity.id
_entity.type
_entity.pdbx_description
1 polymer ?
#
loop_
_entity_poly.entity_id
_entity_poly.type
_entity_poly.pdbx_seq_one_letter_code
_entity_poly.pdbx_strand_id
1 'polypeptide(L)'
;SKQGEREFETEVILMGRLHHRNLVNLVGYCTEREHRMLVYEYMSNGSLADLLSSESKEPLKWDWRVRVSQDIARGIEYLHDGAVPPVIHRDIKSANVLLDYSMRARVADFGLSKELSDDVAVSGFRGTFGYIDPQFIATKTFTEKSDVYSFGV
;
A
#
# COMPACT_ATOMS: atom_id res chain seq x y z
N SER A 1 -13.08 11.91 12.79
CA SER A 1 -13.78 10.64 12.48
C SER A 1 -13.09 9.51 13.22
N LYS A 2 -13.81 8.58 13.89
CA LYS A 2 -13.18 7.43 14.58
C LYS A 2 -12.39 6.50 13.64
N GLN A 3 -12.74 6.50 12.36
CA GLN A 3 -12.09 5.66 11.36
C GLN A 3 -10.72 6.23 10.96
N GLY A 4 -10.64 7.52 10.65
CA GLY A 4 -9.38 8.17 10.27
C GLY A 4 -8.33 8.17 11.39
N GLU A 5 -8.76 8.22 12.66
CA GLU A 5 -7.84 8.07 13.80
C GLU A 5 -7.16 6.69 13.80
N ARG A 6 -7.94 5.62 13.57
CA ARG A 6 -7.41 4.26 13.52
C ARG A 6 -6.47 4.02 12.34
N GLU A 7 -6.81 4.58 11.18
CA GLU A 7 -5.96 4.50 9.98
C GLU A 7 -4.62 5.20 10.23
N PHE A 8 -4.66 6.41 10.81
CA PHE A 8 -3.47 7.14 11.22
C PHE A 8 -2.60 6.35 12.21
N GLU A 9 -3.18 5.84 13.30
CA GLU A 9 -2.45 5.05 14.30
C GLU A 9 -1.83 3.79 13.69
N THR A 10 -2.58 3.10 12.84
CA THR A 10 -2.11 1.90 12.12
C THR A 10 -0.90 2.23 11.27
N GLU A 11 -0.98 3.30 10.50
CA GLU A 11 0.08 3.71 9.59
C GLU A 11 1.34 4.18 10.34
N VAL A 12 1.20 4.96 11.42
CA VAL A 12 2.34 5.35 12.27
C VAL A 12 3.05 4.12 12.85
N ILE A 13 2.30 3.17 13.41
CA ILE A 13 2.86 1.97 14.05
C ILE A 13 3.58 1.10 13.03
N LEU A 14 2.94 0.82 11.89
CA LEU A 14 3.52 -0.04 10.86
C LEU A 14 4.72 0.63 10.20
N MET A 15 4.60 1.89 9.80
CA MET A 15 5.68 2.58 9.10
C MET A 15 6.85 2.96 10.00
N GLY A 16 6.65 3.00 11.32
CA GLY A 16 7.74 3.12 12.30
C GLY A 16 8.66 1.90 12.37
N ARG A 17 8.23 0.72 11.88
CA ARG A 17 9.03 -0.52 11.90
C ARG A 17 9.35 -1.11 10.52
N LEU A 18 8.54 -0.80 9.51
CA LEU A 18 8.71 -1.33 8.16
C LEU A 18 9.69 -0.45 7.37
N HIS A 19 10.84 -1.02 6.99
CA HIS A 19 11.87 -0.32 6.24
C HIS A 19 12.31 -1.14 5.05
N HIS A 20 11.90 -0.72 3.86
CA HIS A 20 12.27 -1.39 2.63
C HIS A 20 12.26 -0.40 1.45
N ARG A 21 13.18 -0.61 0.48
CA ARG A 21 13.39 0.31 -0.66
C ARG A 21 12.16 0.48 -1.57
N ASN A 22 11.23 -0.47 -1.51
CA ASN A 22 10.00 -0.48 -2.29
C ASN A 22 8.74 -0.19 -1.46
N LEU A 23 8.90 0.33 -0.24
CA LEU A 23 7.82 0.94 0.54
C LEU A 23 8.11 2.43 0.73
N VAL A 24 7.08 3.26 0.78
CA VAL A 24 7.26 4.69 1.06
C VAL A 24 7.76 4.85 2.48
N ASN A 25 8.76 5.73 2.66
CA ASN A 25 9.38 5.95 3.95
C ASN A 25 8.65 7.08 4.70
N LEU A 26 8.13 6.78 5.89
CA LEU A 26 7.58 7.77 6.80
C LEU A 26 8.74 8.48 7.50
N VAL A 27 8.87 9.79 7.25
CA VAL A 27 9.90 10.65 7.85
C VAL A 27 9.48 11.10 9.25
N GLY A 28 8.18 11.31 9.45
CA GLY A 28 7.64 11.69 10.75
C GLY A 28 6.13 11.84 10.73
N TYR A 29 5.56 12.17 11.88
CA TYR A 29 4.12 12.40 12.05
C TYR A 29 3.88 13.55 13.02
N CYS A 30 2.69 14.16 12.94
CA CYS A 30 2.22 15.17 13.88
C CYS A 30 0.93 14.72 14.53
N THR A 31 0.92 14.76 15.87
CA THR A 31 -0.26 14.56 16.72
C THR A 31 -0.45 15.80 17.61
N GLU A 32 -1.12 16.82 17.08
CA GLU A 32 -1.41 18.05 17.83
C GLU A 32 -2.92 18.32 17.83
N ARG A 33 -3.53 18.31 19.03
CA ARG A 33 -4.98 18.49 19.22
C ARG A 33 -5.78 17.52 18.31
N GLU A 34 -6.55 18.06 17.37
CA GLU A 34 -7.34 17.32 16.38
C GLU A 34 -6.60 17.07 15.07
N HIS A 35 -5.38 17.59 14.91
CA HIS A 35 -4.58 17.40 13.72
C HIS A 35 -3.82 16.08 13.79
N ARG A 36 -3.90 15.35 12.68
CA ARG A 36 -3.18 14.11 12.40
C ARG A 36 -2.52 14.30 11.04
N MET A 37 -1.19 14.30 11.00
CA MET A 37 -0.43 14.50 9.76
C MET A 37 0.68 13.46 9.67
N LEU A 38 0.91 12.97 8.45
CA LEU A 38 1.99 12.04 8.12
C LEU A 38 2.91 12.73 7.13
N VAL A 39 4.21 12.62 7.35
CA VAL A 39 5.24 13.27 6.54
C VAL A 39 6.07 12.18 5.88
N TYR A 40 6.03 12.11 4.56
CA TYR A 40 6.74 11.10 3.77
C TYR A 40 7.86 11.70 2.93
N GLU A 41 8.77 10.85 2.49
CA GLU A 41 9.66 11.19 1.36
C GLU A 41 8.83 11.56 0.13
N TYR A 42 9.22 12.64 -0.54
CA TYR A 42 8.50 13.13 -1.72
C TYR A 42 8.76 12.25 -2.95
N MET A 43 7.69 11.74 -3.55
CA MET A 43 7.71 10.90 -4.74
C MET A 43 7.40 11.76 -5.98
N SER A 44 8.45 12.26 -6.62
CA SER A 44 8.37 13.35 -7.60
C SER A 44 7.60 13.02 -8.89
N ASN A 45 7.42 11.74 -9.20
CA ASN A 45 6.68 11.31 -10.40
C ASN A 45 5.22 10.94 -10.10
N GLY A 46 4.72 11.25 -8.89
CA GLY A 46 3.33 11.00 -8.52
C GLY A 46 3.00 9.52 -8.38
N SER A 47 1.73 9.18 -8.60
CA SER A 47 1.24 7.80 -8.51
C SER A 47 1.32 7.09 -9.86
N LEU A 48 1.33 5.75 -9.83
CA LEU A 48 1.23 4.94 -11.03
C LEU A 48 -0.12 5.17 -11.74
N ALA A 49 -1.20 5.44 -11.00
CA ALA A 49 -2.50 5.77 -11.58
C ALA A 49 -2.43 7.02 -12.49
N ASP A 50 -1.71 8.06 -12.06
CA ASP A 50 -1.53 9.29 -12.85
C ASP A 50 -0.87 9.00 -14.19
N LEU A 51 0.18 8.16 -14.19
CA LEU A 51 0.92 7.78 -15.39
C LEU A 51 0.19 6.80 -16.31
N LEU A 52 -0.73 5.99 -15.76
CA LEU A 52 -1.59 5.08 -16.52
C LEU A 52 -2.87 5.75 -17.04
N SER A 53 -3.18 6.95 -16.56
CA SER A 53 -4.39 7.68 -16.96
C SER A 53 -4.39 8.05 -18.45
N SER A 54 -5.59 8.21 -19.03
CA SER A 54 -5.77 8.67 -20.41
C SER A 54 -5.31 10.12 -20.63
N GLU A 55 -5.08 10.87 -19.55
CA GLU A 55 -4.59 12.25 -19.60
C GLU A 55 -3.06 12.30 -19.70
N SER A 56 -2.37 11.17 -19.47
CA SER A 56 -0.94 11.06 -19.72
C SER A 56 -0.63 11.25 -21.21
N LYS A 57 0.26 12.20 -21.52
CA LYS A 57 0.65 12.54 -22.91
C LYS A 57 1.33 11.37 -23.62
N GLU A 58 2.01 10.50 -22.89
CA GLU A 58 2.71 9.34 -23.44
C GLU A 58 2.46 8.09 -22.59
N PRO A 59 2.14 6.94 -23.21
CA PRO A 59 2.05 5.68 -22.48
C PRO A 59 3.36 5.31 -21.81
N LEU A 60 3.29 4.76 -20.60
CA LEU A 60 4.47 4.25 -19.90
C LEU A 60 5.17 3.20 -20.76
N LYS A 61 6.49 3.33 -20.96
CA LYS A 61 7.29 2.37 -21.75
C LYS A 61 7.30 0.99 -21.11
N TRP A 62 7.42 -0.05 -21.94
CA TRP A 62 7.39 -1.43 -21.49
C TRP A 62 8.42 -1.74 -20.39
N ASP A 63 9.67 -1.35 -20.58
CA ASP A 63 10.74 -1.61 -19.60
C ASP A 63 10.44 -0.96 -18.24
N TRP A 64 9.79 0.22 -18.23
CA TRP A 64 9.35 0.87 -17.01
C TRP A 64 8.21 0.11 -16.34
N ARG A 65 7.24 -0.41 -17.11
CA ARG A 65 6.16 -1.25 -16.56
C ARG A 65 6.72 -2.47 -15.85
N VAL A 66 7.61 -3.22 -16.52
CA VAL A 66 8.24 -4.42 -15.94
C VAL A 66 9.00 -4.07 -14.66
N ARG A 67 9.78 -2.98 -14.67
CA ARG A 67 10.53 -2.52 -13.50
C ARG A 67 9.62 -2.13 -12.34
N VAL A 68 8.57 -1.37 -12.61
CA VAL A 68 7.56 -0.96 -11.62
C VAL A 68 6.87 -2.19 -11.03
N SER A 69 6.41 -3.13 -11.85
CA SER A 69 5.80 -4.38 -11.37
C SER A 69 6.74 -5.20 -10.48
N GLN A 70 8.03 -5.29 -10.83
CA GLN A 70 9.03 -5.96 -10.01
C GLN A 70 9.25 -5.25 -8.67
N ASP A 71 9.29 -3.92 -8.67
CA ASP A 71 9.44 -3.11 -7.47
C ASP A 71 8.25 -3.28 -6.52
N ILE A 72 7.01 -3.23 -7.05
CA ILE A 72 5.80 -3.48 -6.25
C ILE A 72 5.82 -4.91 -5.67
N ALA A 73 6.15 -5.92 -6.47
CA ALA A 73 6.20 -7.30 -6.04
C ALA A 73 7.19 -7.51 -4.88
N ARG A 74 8.37 -6.88 -4.92
CA ARG A 74 9.35 -6.90 -3.82
C ARG A 74 8.84 -6.18 -2.57
N GLY A 75 8.08 -5.10 -2.74
CA GLY A 75 7.41 -4.43 -1.63
C GLY A 75 6.42 -5.35 -0.92
N ILE A 76 5.57 -6.03 -1.69
CA ILE A 76 4.57 -6.98 -1.17
C ILE A 76 5.23 -8.21 -0.54
N GLU A 77 6.24 -8.80 -1.20
CA GLU A 77 7.05 -9.91 -0.67
C GLU A 77 7.66 -9.53 0.68
N TYR A 78 8.24 -8.33 0.80
CA TYR A 78 8.78 -7.87 2.08
C TYR A 78 7.69 -7.76 3.16
N LEU A 79 6.47 -7.33 2.83
CA LEU A 79 5.39 -7.26 3.81
C LEU A 79 4.94 -8.65 4.29
N HIS A 80 4.86 -9.63 3.38
CA HIS A 80 4.38 -10.99 3.69
C HIS A 80 5.47 -11.84 4.37
N ASP A 81 6.67 -11.85 3.79
CA ASP A 81 7.73 -12.79 4.21
C ASP A 81 8.85 -12.11 5.02
N GLY A 82 9.07 -10.81 4.81
CA GLY A 82 10.18 -10.07 5.41
C GLY A 82 9.84 -9.35 6.72
N ALA A 83 8.58 -8.95 6.90
CA ALA A 83 8.12 -8.26 8.10
C ALA A 83 7.79 -9.25 9.22
N VAL A 84 8.13 -8.88 10.46
CA VAL A 84 7.81 -9.68 11.64
C VAL A 84 7.05 -8.81 12.65
N PRO A 85 5.76 -9.09 12.92
CA PRO A 85 4.92 -10.07 12.21
C PRO A 85 4.64 -9.68 10.74
N PRO A 86 4.26 -10.64 9.89
CA PRO A 86 3.81 -10.39 8.52
C PRO A 86 2.68 -9.37 8.47
N VAL A 87 2.63 -8.59 7.40
CA VAL A 87 1.68 -7.50 7.21
C VAL A 87 0.93 -7.72 5.91
N ILE A 88 -0.40 -7.65 5.97
CA ILE A 88 -1.23 -7.60 4.79
C ILE A 88 -1.64 -6.15 4.54
N HIS A 89 -1.42 -5.64 3.32
CA HIS A 89 -1.63 -4.23 2.99
C HIS A 89 -3.11 -3.85 2.87
N ARG A 90 -3.90 -4.71 2.20
CA ARG A 90 -5.36 -4.60 2.03
C ARG A 90 -5.88 -3.49 1.12
N ASP A 91 -5.00 -2.72 0.48
CA ASP A 91 -5.40 -1.65 -0.45
C ASP A 91 -4.34 -1.40 -1.52
N ILE A 92 -3.77 -2.49 -2.04
CA ILE A 92 -2.89 -2.44 -3.21
C ILE A 92 -3.71 -1.98 -4.42
N LYS A 93 -3.29 -0.86 -5.01
CA LYS A 93 -3.87 -0.27 -6.22
C LYS A 93 -2.88 0.69 -6.86
N SER A 94 -3.05 1.01 -8.13
CA SER A 94 -2.14 1.92 -8.85
C SER A 94 -2.03 3.32 -8.22
N ALA A 95 -3.08 3.80 -7.54
CA ALA A 95 -3.03 5.09 -6.82
C ALA A 95 -2.15 5.05 -5.56
N ASN A 96 -1.96 3.86 -4.97
CA ASN A 96 -1.14 3.63 -3.77
C ASN A 96 0.27 3.11 -4.12
N VAL A 97 0.67 3.24 -5.39
CA VAL A 97 2.04 3.01 -5.84
C VAL A 97 2.60 4.34 -6.28
N LEU A 98 3.59 4.84 -5.55
CA LEU A 98 4.25 6.11 -5.84
C LEU A 98 5.61 5.90 -6.50
N LEU A 99 6.04 6.89 -7.29
CA LEU A 99 7.26 6.83 -8.08
C LEU A 99 8.23 7.94 -7.72
N ASP A 100 9.46 7.55 -7.36
CA ASP A 100 10.54 8.50 -7.14
C ASP A 100 11.11 9.06 -8.45
N TYR A 101 12.06 9.99 -8.35
CA TYR A 101 12.70 10.66 -9.50
C TYR A 101 13.38 9.69 -10.49
N SER A 102 13.76 8.48 -10.04
CA SER A 102 14.38 7.43 -10.84
C SER A 102 13.37 6.42 -11.38
N MET A 103 12.07 6.72 -11.29
CA MET A 103 10.98 5.84 -11.69
C MET A 103 11.02 4.49 -10.97
N ARG A 104 11.44 4.50 -9.69
CA ARG A 104 11.36 3.34 -8.79
C ARG A 104 10.05 3.37 -8.03
N ALA A 105 9.37 2.23 -7.99
CA ALA A 105 8.06 2.13 -7.37
C ALA A 105 8.17 1.84 -5.87
N ARG A 106 7.28 2.49 -5.11
CA ARG A 106 7.12 2.30 -3.68
C ARG A 106 5.65 2.20 -3.31
N VAL A 107 5.30 1.16 -2.55
CA VAL A 107 3.94 0.94 -2.03
C VAL A 107 3.69 1.91 -0.87
N ALA A 108 2.51 2.54 -0.86
CA ALA A 108 2.10 3.61 0.04
C ALA A 108 0.70 3.34 0.63
N ASP A 109 0.29 4.17 1.61
CA ASP A 109 -1.05 4.18 2.22
C ASP A 109 -1.36 2.89 3.01
N PHE A 110 -0.76 2.82 4.19
CA PHE A 110 -0.86 1.66 5.10
C PHE A 110 -2.03 1.77 6.08
N GLY A 111 -2.91 2.77 5.95
CA GLY A 111 -4.00 3.00 6.90
C GLY A 111 -4.97 1.82 7.04
N LEU A 112 -5.09 0.99 6.00
CA LEU A 112 -5.95 -0.21 6.01
C LEU A 112 -5.21 -1.51 6.35
N SER A 113 -3.88 -1.46 6.42
CA SER A 113 -3.02 -2.63 6.62
C SER A 113 -3.26 -3.30 7.96
N LYS A 114 -2.88 -4.57 8.06
CA LYS A 114 -3.05 -5.35 9.28
C LYS A 114 -1.94 -6.38 9.43
N GLU A 115 -1.41 -6.50 10.64
CA GLU A 115 -0.51 -7.58 11.02
C GLU A 115 -1.25 -8.91 11.06
N LEU A 116 -0.66 -9.97 10.52
CA LEU A 116 -1.11 -11.33 10.71
C LEU A 116 -0.75 -11.79 12.13
N SER A 117 -1.76 -11.82 12.98
CA SER A 117 -1.74 -12.51 14.27
C SER A 117 -2.62 -13.76 14.19
N ASP A 118 -2.39 -14.75 15.07
CA ASP A 118 -3.07 -16.07 15.08
C ASP A 118 -4.62 -16.02 15.12
N ASP A 119 -5.22 -14.88 15.46
CA ASP A 119 -6.66 -14.67 15.34
C ASP A 119 -7.08 -14.41 13.88
N VAL A 120 -7.74 -15.41 13.30
CA VAL A 120 -8.39 -15.39 11.98
C VAL A 120 -9.09 -14.04 11.76
N ALA A 121 -8.55 -13.22 10.87
CA ALA A 121 -8.95 -11.84 10.67
C ALA A 121 -10.31 -11.73 9.96
N VAL A 122 -11.41 -11.97 10.70
CA VAL A 122 -12.73 -11.47 10.33
C VAL A 122 -12.61 -9.95 10.31
N SER A 123 -12.54 -9.38 9.11
CA SER A 123 -12.30 -7.94 8.94
C SER A 123 -13.51 -7.30 8.29
N GLY A 124 -13.82 -6.07 8.70
CA GLY A 124 -14.84 -5.26 8.04
C GLY A 124 -14.48 -5.08 6.55
N PHE A 125 -15.50 -4.96 5.70
CA PHE A 125 -15.36 -4.72 4.27
C PHE A 125 -14.62 -3.40 4.05
N ARG A 126 -13.36 -3.48 3.63
CA ARG A 126 -12.45 -2.35 3.37
C ARG A 126 -11.61 -2.69 2.13
N GLY A 127 -11.13 -1.66 1.45
CA GLY A 127 -10.38 -1.76 0.19
C GLY A 127 -11.10 -1.04 -0.96
N THR A 128 -10.40 -0.91 -2.08
CA THR A 128 -10.88 -0.16 -3.24
C THR A 128 -11.62 -1.05 -4.25
N PHE A 129 -12.87 -0.68 -4.58
CA PHE A 129 -13.66 -1.41 -5.58
C PHE A 129 -12.90 -1.57 -6.91
N GLY A 130 -12.98 -2.76 -7.51
CA GLY A 130 -12.18 -3.15 -8.69
C GLY A 130 -10.89 -3.88 -8.33
N TYR A 131 -10.29 -3.63 -7.16
CA TYR A 131 -9.08 -4.31 -6.68
C TYR A 131 -9.36 -5.38 -5.62
N ILE A 132 -10.58 -5.44 -5.08
CA ILE A 132 -10.94 -6.36 -4.00
C ILE A 132 -11.00 -7.81 -4.49
N ASP A 133 -10.29 -8.70 -3.79
CA ASP A 133 -10.31 -10.14 -3.98
C ASP A 133 -11.74 -10.73 -3.84
N PRO A 134 -12.28 -11.40 -4.88
CA PRO A 134 -13.61 -12.01 -4.82
C PRO A 134 -13.74 -13.08 -3.73
N GLN A 135 -12.65 -13.78 -3.39
CA GLN A 135 -12.65 -14.75 -2.30
C GLN A 135 -12.84 -14.06 -0.94
N PHE A 136 -12.23 -12.90 -0.72
CA PHE A 136 -12.49 -12.07 0.45
C PHE A 136 -13.95 -11.59 0.49
N ILE A 137 -14.54 -11.21 -0.66
CA ILE A 137 -15.95 -10.81 -0.73
C ILE A 137 -16.85 -11.93 -0.23
N ALA A 138 -16.57 -13.17 -0.63
CA ALA A 138 -17.35 -14.37 -0.27
C ALA A 138 -17.13 -14.81 1.19
N THR A 139 -15.89 -14.82 1.67
CA THR A 139 -15.52 -15.44 2.96
C THR A 139 -15.39 -14.46 4.12
N LYS A 140 -15.32 -13.15 3.83
CA LYS A 140 -15.00 -12.07 4.79
C LYS A 140 -13.65 -12.26 5.51
N THR A 141 -12.79 -13.11 4.97
CA THR A 141 -11.47 -13.41 5.52
C THR A 141 -10.41 -12.88 4.56
N PHE A 142 -9.59 -11.96 5.03
CA PHE A 142 -8.51 -11.38 4.23
C PHE A 142 -7.22 -12.16 4.49
N THR A 143 -6.45 -12.41 3.43
CA THR A 143 -5.18 -13.13 3.50
C THR A 143 -4.13 -12.43 2.65
N GLU A 144 -2.88 -12.87 2.73
CA GLU A 144 -1.80 -12.42 1.82
C GLU A 144 -2.18 -12.62 0.35
N LYS A 145 -2.94 -13.67 0.04
CA LYS A 145 -3.43 -13.95 -1.33
C LYS A 145 -4.38 -12.87 -1.84
N SER A 146 -5.04 -12.16 -0.95
CA SER A 146 -5.90 -11.04 -1.33
C SER A 146 -5.07 -9.84 -1.81
N ASP A 147 -3.89 -9.57 -1.22
CA ASP A 147 -2.94 -8.58 -1.77
C ASP A 147 -2.37 -9.05 -3.13
N VAL A 148 -2.10 -10.35 -3.30
CA VAL A 148 -1.63 -10.93 -4.56
C VAL A 148 -2.68 -10.77 -5.67
N TYR A 149 -3.97 -10.94 -5.34
CA TYR A 149 -5.05 -10.65 -6.28
C TYR A 149 -5.06 -9.18 -6.67
N SER A 150 -5.04 -8.26 -5.69
CA SER A 150 -5.03 -6.82 -5.93
C SER A 150 -3.81 -6.35 -6.73
N PHE A 151 -2.65 -7.00 -6.57
CA PHE A 151 -1.45 -6.77 -7.39
C PHE A 151 -1.62 -7.21 -8.85
N GLY A 152 -2.42 -8.25 -9.10
CA GLY A 152 -2.68 -8.75 -10.45
C GLY A 152 -3.64 -7.89 -11.27
N VAL A 153 -4.44 -7.04 -10.61
CA VAL A 153 -5.35 -6.06 -11.22
C VAL A 153 -4.58 -4.85 -11.71
#